data_AF-A0A8S0WBQ6-F1
#
_entry.id   AF-A0A8S0WBQ6-F1
#
_cell.length_a   1.000
_cell.length_b   1.000
_cell.length_c   1.000
_cell.angle_alpha   90.00
_cell.angle_beta   90.00
_cell.angle_gamma   90.00
#
_symmetry.space_group_name_H-M   'P 1'
#
loop_
_entity.id
_entity.type
_entity.pdbx_description
1 polymer ?
#
loop_
_entity_poly.entity_id
_entity_poly.type
_entity_poly.pdbx_seq_one_letter_code
_entity_poly.pdbx_strand_id
1 'polypeptide(L)'
;MESTTHEVEQGLVAFQTLLEYHTDIAFDFFEAWCLRNIFMIPGDLPVVLPHQEGLDLTVTPEQEQELMDEIDELRKRLDGQRKLKRMLLRANRTSSRQLKQAQTRLSYLSSLSGPDGSTLETLHELPPRFVEMYNTLSSLPPLDTPASVDTTEPGKRPWETSKTGYMNWALGRLLTKGADQDEGAGHLAVDKLDKAASIVGTSEELRRALDSVEVLKRRLDHAPERDDDSRMDESP
;
A
#
# COMPACT_ATOMS: atom_id res chain seq x y z
N MET A 1 -20.01 -22.14 33.43
CA MET A 1 -18.82 -21.88 32.60
C MET A 1 -18.44 -20.41 32.59
N GLU A 2 -19.38 -19.45 32.58
CA GLU A 2 -19.04 -18.01 32.72
C GLU A 2 -18.48 -17.58 34.09
N SER A 3 -18.94 -18.18 35.20
CA SER A 3 -18.38 -17.86 36.54
C SER A 3 -16.90 -18.25 36.65
N THR A 4 -16.54 -19.42 36.10
CA THR A 4 -15.17 -19.92 36.11
C THR A 4 -14.24 -19.11 35.21
N THR A 5 -14.74 -18.55 34.10
CA THR A 5 -13.94 -17.65 33.26
C THR A 5 -13.73 -16.30 33.95
N HIS A 6 -14.73 -15.79 34.66
CA HIS A 6 -14.61 -14.53 35.39
C HIS A 6 -13.63 -14.61 36.57
N GLU A 7 -13.63 -15.71 37.32
CA GLU A 7 -12.67 -15.96 38.40
C GLU A 7 -11.23 -16.08 37.87
N VAL A 8 -11.05 -16.71 36.70
CA VAL A 8 -9.74 -16.80 36.04
C VAL A 8 -9.26 -15.44 35.55
N GLU A 9 -10.15 -14.63 34.97
CA GLU A 9 -9.83 -13.26 34.55
C GLU A 9 -9.45 -12.38 35.73
N GLN A 10 -10.20 -12.47 36.84
CA GLN A 10 -9.88 -11.72 38.06
C GLN A 10 -8.56 -12.17 38.68
N GLY A 11 -8.28 -13.49 38.68
CA GLY A 11 -6.99 -14.03 39.09
C GLY A 11 -5.84 -13.52 38.20
N LEU A 12 -6.03 -13.49 36.88
CA LEU A 12 -5.05 -13.00 35.93
C LEU A 12 -4.75 -11.51 36.15
N VAL A 13 -5.79 -10.69 36.36
CA VAL A 13 -5.62 -9.26 36.67
C VAL A 13 -4.88 -9.08 37.99
N ALA A 14 -5.21 -9.84 39.02
CA ALA A 14 -4.49 -9.79 40.29
C ALA A 14 -3.01 -10.17 40.14
N PHE A 15 -2.71 -11.26 39.42
CA PHE A 15 -1.32 -11.65 39.12
C PHE A 15 -0.57 -10.61 38.31
N GLN A 16 -1.23 -9.99 37.31
CA GLN A 16 -0.64 -8.93 36.52
C GLN A 16 -0.30 -7.73 37.40
N THR A 17 -1.22 -7.25 38.24
CA THR A 17 -0.95 -6.12 39.14
C THR A 17 0.16 -6.42 40.13
N LEU A 18 0.22 -7.65 40.63
CA LEU A 18 1.29 -8.09 41.52
C LEU A 18 2.65 -8.12 40.81
N LEU A 19 2.68 -8.64 39.58
CA LEU A 19 3.90 -8.70 38.78
C LEU A 19 4.37 -7.30 38.41
N GLU A 20 3.46 -6.43 37.97
CA GLU A 20 3.75 -5.02 37.69
C GLU A 20 4.36 -4.33 38.91
N TYR A 21 3.75 -4.47 40.08
CA TYR A 21 4.27 -3.91 41.34
C TYR A 21 5.67 -4.41 41.69
N HIS A 22 5.92 -5.71 41.58
CA HIS A 22 7.24 -6.27 41.86
C HIS A 22 8.29 -5.89 40.81
N THR A 23 7.90 -5.80 39.54
CA THR A 23 8.80 -5.32 38.49
C THR A 23 9.17 -3.87 38.69
N ASP A 24 8.22 -3.01 39.07
CA ASP A 24 8.45 -1.59 39.36
C ASP A 24 9.51 -1.44 40.46
N ILE A 25 9.32 -2.12 41.59
CA ILE A 25 10.29 -2.12 42.70
C ILE A 25 11.65 -2.66 42.27
N ALA A 26 11.68 -3.76 41.53
CA ALA A 26 12.93 -4.36 41.08
C ALA A 26 13.69 -3.43 40.12
N PHE A 27 12.98 -2.73 39.24
CA PHE A 27 13.57 -1.75 38.33
C PHE A 27 14.03 -0.49 39.05
N ASP A 28 13.31 0.00 40.05
CA ASP A 28 13.76 1.11 40.90
C ASP A 28 15.08 0.78 41.60
N PHE A 29 15.19 -0.42 42.18
CA PHE A 29 16.43 -0.87 42.81
C PHE A 29 17.55 -1.07 41.79
N PHE A 30 17.23 -1.61 40.62
CA PHE A 30 18.20 -1.80 39.55
C PHE A 30 18.72 -0.45 39.03
N GLU A 31 17.85 0.53 38.82
CA GLU A 31 18.22 1.89 38.39
C GLU A 31 19.11 2.56 39.43
N ALA A 32 18.68 2.58 40.69
CA ALA A 32 19.46 3.17 41.78
C ALA A 32 20.82 2.48 41.94
N TRP A 33 20.88 1.16 41.78
CA TRP A 33 22.13 0.42 41.82
C TRP A 33 23.03 0.72 40.62
N CYS A 34 22.47 0.79 39.41
CA CYS A 34 23.23 1.13 38.19
C CYS A 34 23.83 2.53 38.28
N LEU A 35 23.06 3.53 38.72
CA LEU A 35 23.53 4.91 38.85
C LEU A 35 24.57 5.08 39.95
N ARG A 36 24.47 4.30 41.04
CA ARG A 36 25.43 4.39 42.16
C ARG A 36 26.72 3.61 41.93
N ASN A 37 26.70 2.57 41.09
CA ASN A 37 27.86 1.68 40.91
C ASN A 37 28.42 1.68 39.49
N ILE A 38 27.61 1.39 38.48
CA ILE A 38 28.09 1.22 37.09
C ILE A 38 28.36 2.56 36.43
N PHE A 39 27.42 3.50 36.54
CA PHE A 39 27.50 4.81 35.92
C PHE A 39 28.09 5.88 36.85
N MET A 40 28.56 5.49 38.04
CA MET A 40 29.20 6.41 38.96
C MET A 40 30.67 6.55 38.61
N ILE A 41 31.07 7.78 38.28
CA ILE A 41 32.48 8.13 38.09
C ILE A 41 32.99 8.77 39.38
N PRO A 42 33.98 8.16 40.07
CA PRO A 42 34.55 8.75 41.28
C PRO A 42 35.26 10.07 40.95
N GLY A 43 35.03 11.11 41.77
CA GLY A 43 35.50 12.47 41.50
C GLY A 43 37.02 12.66 41.51
N ASP A 44 37.76 11.71 42.09
CA ASP A 44 39.22 11.77 42.20
C ASP A 44 39.94 11.06 41.03
N LEU A 45 39.19 10.52 40.06
CA LEU A 45 39.77 9.82 38.91
C LEU A 45 39.92 10.79 37.73
N PRO A 46 41.11 10.91 37.11
CA PRO A 46 41.29 11.68 35.88
C PRO A 46 40.65 10.90 34.71
N VAL A 47 39.33 11.01 34.58
CA VAL A 47 38.59 10.39 33.47
C VAL A 47 38.77 11.25 32.23
N VAL A 48 39.56 10.73 31.29
CA VAL A 48 39.57 11.22 29.90
C VAL A 48 38.39 10.55 29.20
N LEU A 49 37.48 11.35 28.66
CA LEU A 49 36.34 10.81 27.93
C LEU A 49 36.84 10.23 26.60
N PRO A 50 36.25 9.14 26.07
CA PRO A 50 36.71 8.53 24.81
C PRO A 50 36.69 9.48 23.59
N HIS A 51 35.91 10.57 23.63
CA HIS A 51 35.95 11.60 22.57
C HIS A 51 37.07 12.63 22.75
N GLN A 52 37.74 12.62 23.90
CA GLN A 52 38.99 13.33 24.17
C GLN A 52 40.20 12.41 23.94
N GLU A 53 39.98 11.10 23.85
CA GLU A 53 40.98 10.12 23.44
C GLU A 53 41.26 10.31 21.94
N GLY A 54 42.49 10.69 21.61
CA GLY A 54 42.86 11.05 20.23
C GLY A 54 42.49 12.49 19.84
N LEU A 55 42.23 13.39 20.80
CA LEU A 55 42.18 14.83 20.54
C LEU A 55 43.59 15.31 20.15
N ASP A 56 43.90 15.19 18.86
CA ASP A 56 45.12 15.73 18.31
C ASP A 56 44.94 17.23 18.07
N LEU A 57 45.51 18.05 18.96
CA LEU A 57 45.49 19.51 18.82
C LEU A 57 46.48 20.00 17.75
N THR A 58 47.12 19.09 17.02
CA THR A 58 48.08 19.41 15.94
C THR A 58 47.48 19.35 14.53
N VAL A 59 46.18 19.05 14.40
CA VAL A 59 45.47 18.98 13.12
C VAL A 59 45.62 20.30 12.35
N THR A 60 45.95 20.19 11.06
CA THR A 60 46.11 21.35 10.17
C THR A 60 44.76 21.80 9.61
N PRO A 61 44.59 23.09 9.27
CA PRO A 61 43.32 23.60 8.73
C PRO A 61 42.92 22.94 7.39
N GLU A 62 43.88 22.37 6.65
CA GLU A 62 43.62 21.63 5.41
C GLU A 62 42.92 20.29 5.68
N GLN A 63 43.33 19.58 6.73
CA GLN A 63 42.70 18.32 7.15
C GLN A 63 41.28 18.55 7.69
N GLU A 64 41.06 19.64 8.43
CA GLU A 64 39.71 20.04 8.86
C GLU A 64 38.80 20.30 7.66
N GLN A 65 39.31 20.97 6.62
CA GLN A 65 38.54 21.24 5.41
C GLN A 65 38.18 19.96 4.65
N GLU A 66 39.12 19.01 4.53
CA GLU A 66 38.86 17.70 3.92
C GLU A 66 37.77 16.92 4.67
N LEU A 67 37.82 16.89 6.00
CA LEU A 67 36.77 16.27 6.82
C LEU A 67 35.42 16.97 6.64
N MET A 68 35.40 18.29 6.53
CA MET A 68 34.17 19.04 6.30
C MET A 68 33.56 18.73 4.93
N ASP A 69 34.39 18.58 3.90
CA ASP A 69 33.96 18.15 2.57
C ASP A 69 33.42 16.71 2.60
N GLU A 70 34.05 15.80 3.35
CA GLU A 70 33.56 14.43 3.56
C GLU A 70 32.19 14.43 4.28
N ILE A 71 32.04 15.23 5.34
CA ILE A 71 30.77 15.37 6.05
C ILE A 71 29.66 15.86 5.10
N ASP A 72 29.96 16.81 4.23
CA ASP A 72 29.00 17.31 3.25
C ASP A 72 28.67 16.26 2.17
N GLU A 73 29.62 15.42 1.78
CA GLU A 73 29.33 14.27 0.93
C GLU A 73 28.42 13.26 1.63
N LEU A 74 28.70 12.92 2.89
CA LEU A 74 27.87 12.03 3.69
C LEU A 74 26.45 12.58 3.89
N ARG A 75 26.29 13.90 4.08
CA ARG A 75 24.99 14.56 4.13
C ARG A 75 24.22 14.39 2.82
N LYS A 76 24.87 14.60 1.67
CA LYS A 76 24.26 14.38 0.34
C LYS A 76 23.83 12.91 0.16
N ARG A 77 24.68 11.96 0.56
CA ARG A 77 24.37 10.52 0.52
C ARG A 77 23.16 10.18 1.40
N LEU A 78 23.11 10.71 2.63
CA LEU A 78 22.01 10.52 3.56
C LEU A 78 20.68 11.07 3.01
N ASP A 79 20.71 12.25 2.39
CA ASP A 79 19.52 12.82 1.77
C ASP A 79 19.04 12.03 0.56
N GLY A 80 19.97 11.46 -0.22
CA GLY A 80 19.70 10.47 -1.26
C GLY A 80 18.98 9.23 -0.70
N GLN A 81 19.51 8.64 0.38
CA GLN A 81 18.90 7.49 1.06
C GLN A 81 17.52 7.82 1.64
N ARG A 82 17.34 9.00 2.25
CA ARG A 82 16.03 9.46 2.75
C ARG A 82 15.02 9.60 1.61
N LYS A 83 15.43 10.13 0.46
CA LYS A 83 14.57 10.24 -0.73
C LYS A 83 14.18 8.85 -1.23
N LEU A 84 15.13 7.92 -1.34
CA LEU A 84 14.88 6.53 -1.73
C LEU A 84 13.89 5.84 -0.77
N LYS A 85 14.12 5.96 0.55
CA LYS A 85 13.22 5.42 1.59
C LYS A 85 11.79 5.94 1.42
N ARG A 86 11.61 7.25 1.14
CA ARG A 86 10.29 7.82 0.88
C ARG A 86 9.63 7.21 -0.36
N MET A 87 10.38 6.98 -1.44
CA MET A 87 9.85 6.32 -2.64
C MET A 87 9.46 4.87 -2.37
N LEU A 88 10.31 4.11 -1.69
CA LEU A 88 10.04 2.71 -1.33
C LEU A 88 8.81 2.58 -0.42
N LEU A 89 8.65 3.46 0.56
CA LEU A 89 7.46 3.47 1.42
C LEU A 89 6.19 3.77 0.61
N ARG A 90 6.26 4.67 -0.39
CA ARG A 90 5.13 4.93 -1.29
C ARG A 90 4.81 3.71 -2.15
N ALA A 91 5.83 3.09 -2.76
CA ALA A 91 5.68 1.89 -3.58
C ALA A 91 5.14 0.70 -2.77
N ASN A 92 5.57 0.53 -1.52
CA ASN A 92 5.05 -0.51 -0.64
C ASN A 92 3.58 -0.26 -0.29
N ARG A 93 3.19 1.00 0.00
CA ARG A 93 1.78 1.36 0.23
C ARG A 93 0.91 1.11 -0.99
N THR A 94 1.36 1.45 -2.20
CA THR A 94 0.61 1.19 -3.43
C THR A 94 0.50 -0.31 -3.71
N SER A 95 1.61 -1.05 -3.57
CA SER A 95 1.63 -2.51 -3.70
C SER A 95 0.69 -3.20 -2.69
N SER A 96 0.74 -2.80 -1.43
CA SER A 96 -0.16 -3.31 -0.39
C SER A 96 -1.64 -3.03 -0.69
N ARG A 97 -1.95 -1.86 -1.27
CA ARG A 97 -3.32 -1.53 -1.71
C ARG A 97 -3.76 -2.41 -2.88
N GLN A 98 -2.89 -2.61 -3.86
CA GLN A 98 -3.16 -3.49 -5.01
C GLN A 98 -3.37 -4.94 -4.56
N LEU A 99 -2.54 -5.42 -3.63
CA LEU A 99 -2.66 -6.75 -3.04
C LEU A 99 -4.02 -6.90 -2.35
N LYS A 100 -4.42 -5.96 -1.50
CA LYS A 100 -5.75 -5.98 -0.86
C LYS A 100 -6.89 -5.99 -1.88
N GLN A 101 -6.81 -5.15 -2.92
CA GLN A 101 -7.82 -5.14 -3.98
C GLN A 101 -7.88 -6.46 -4.74
N ALA A 102 -6.73 -7.05 -5.06
CA ALA A 102 -6.63 -8.35 -5.72
C ALA A 102 -7.21 -9.46 -4.82
N GLN A 103 -6.93 -9.44 -3.52
CA GLN A 103 -7.52 -10.37 -2.56
C GLN A 103 -9.04 -10.22 -2.47
N THR A 104 -9.57 -9.00 -2.40
CA THR A 104 -11.03 -8.77 -2.39
C THR A 104 -11.69 -9.25 -3.68
N ARG A 105 -11.05 -9.01 -4.83
CA ARG A 105 -11.53 -9.55 -6.11
C ARG A 105 -11.51 -11.07 -6.13
N LEU A 106 -10.43 -11.68 -5.64
CA LEU A 106 -10.31 -13.12 -5.53
C LEU A 106 -11.42 -13.67 -4.62
N SER A 107 -11.63 -13.11 -3.43
CA SER A 107 -12.69 -13.57 -2.52
C SER A 107 -14.09 -13.48 -3.14
N TYR A 108 -14.33 -12.45 -3.96
CA TYR A 108 -15.59 -12.32 -4.69
C TYR A 108 -15.69 -13.40 -5.78
N LEU A 109 -14.66 -13.57 -6.60
CA LEU A 109 -14.64 -14.60 -7.65
C LEU A 109 -14.69 -16.02 -7.06
N SER A 110 -14.05 -16.28 -5.93
CA SER A 110 -14.11 -17.57 -5.24
C SER A 110 -15.47 -17.82 -4.59
N SER A 111 -16.23 -16.76 -4.25
CA SER A 111 -17.62 -16.94 -3.82
C SER A 111 -18.54 -17.29 -4.99
N LEU A 112 -18.25 -16.78 -6.19
CA LEU A 112 -18.99 -17.10 -7.41
C LEU A 112 -18.59 -18.47 -7.99
N SER A 113 -17.32 -18.80 -7.93
CA SER A 113 -16.77 -20.13 -8.20
C SER A 113 -16.80 -20.91 -6.89
N GLY A 114 -17.99 -21.33 -6.46
CA GLY A 114 -18.15 -22.23 -5.31
C GLY A 114 -17.24 -23.47 -5.45
N PRO A 115 -17.09 -24.28 -4.38
CA PRO A 115 -16.11 -25.37 -4.31
C PRO A 115 -16.16 -26.34 -5.51
N ASP A 116 -17.31 -26.44 -6.18
CA ASP A 116 -17.55 -27.38 -7.26
C ASP A 116 -17.74 -26.71 -8.65
N GLY A 117 -17.59 -25.39 -8.79
CA GLY A 117 -17.75 -24.67 -10.09
C GLY A 117 -19.16 -24.67 -10.69
N SER A 118 -20.11 -25.36 -10.07
CA SER A 118 -21.46 -25.66 -10.58
C SER A 118 -22.34 -24.42 -10.85
N THR A 119 -22.15 -23.32 -10.11
CA THR A 119 -22.86 -22.05 -10.33
C THR A 119 -22.55 -21.42 -11.68
N LEU A 120 -21.29 -21.50 -12.14
CA LEU A 120 -20.91 -21.01 -13.46
C LEU A 120 -21.44 -21.90 -14.58
N GLU A 121 -21.47 -23.21 -14.36
CA GLU A 121 -22.05 -24.16 -15.31
C GLU A 121 -23.56 -23.93 -15.47
N THR A 122 -24.30 -23.74 -14.37
CA THR A 122 -25.73 -23.41 -14.44
C THR A 122 -26.01 -22.07 -15.13
N LEU A 123 -25.12 -21.06 -14.97
CA LEU A 123 -25.21 -19.80 -15.70
C LEU A 123 -24.92 -19.95 -17.19
N HIS A 124 -23.98 -20.83 -17.56
CA HIS A 124 -23.67 -21.16 -18.96
C HIS A 124 -24.82 -21.92 -19.65
N GLU A 125 -25.60 -22.71 -18.90
CA GLU A 125 -26.77 -23.42 -19.41
C GLU A 125 -28.04 -22.56 -19.58
N LEU A 126 -28.10 -21.35 -19.01
CA LEU A 126 -29.29 -20.49 -19.11
C LEU A 126 -29.56 -19.94 -20.52
N PRO A 127 -28.57 -19.39 -21.26
CA PRO A 127 -28.78 -18.88 -22.62
C PRO A 127 -29.44 -19.87 -23.59
N PRO A 128 -29.00 -21.14 -23.72
CA PRO A 128 -29.66 -22.08 -24.63
C PRO A 128 -31.11 -22.36 -24.20
N ARG A 129 -31.40 -22.44 -22.89
CA ARG A 129 -32.78 -22.60 -22.39
C ARG A 129 -33.67 -21.40 -22.73
N PHE A 130 -33.14 -20.17 -22.69
CA PHE A 130 -33.90 -18.98 -23.11
C PHE A 130 -34.16 -18.94 -24.61
N VAL A 131 -33.19 -19.40 -25.42
CA VAL A 131 -33.36 -19.51 -26.88
C VAL A 131 -34.40 -20.58 -27.21
N GLU A 132 -34.39 -21.73 -26.54
CA GLU A 132 -35.42 -22.76 -26.67
C GLU A 132 -36.79 -22.21 -26.28
N MET A 133 -36.90 -21.54 -25.13
CA MET A 133 -38.14 -20.90 -24.71
C MET A 133 -38.63 -19.86 -25.72
N TYR A 134 -37.74 -19.02 -26.24
CA TYR A 134 -38.07 -18.05 -27.29
C TYR A 134 -38.57 -18.73 -28.57
N ASN A 135 -37.92 -19.82 -29.00
CA ASN A 135 -38.33 -20.59 -30.17
C ASN A 135 -39.70 -21.26 -29.94
N THR A 136 -39.98 -21.75 -28.72
CA THR A 136 -41.30 -22.28 -28.37
C THR A 136 -42.37 -21.18 -28.33
N LEU A 137 -42.06 -20.00 -27.80
CA LEU A 137 -43.01 -18.87 -27.74
C LEU A 137 -43.29 -18.28 -29.13
N SER A 138 -42.29 -18.21 -29.99
CA SER A 138 -42.41 -17.71 -31.37
C SER A 138 -43.06 -18.70 -32.33
N SER A 139 -43.12 -19.99 -31.97
CA SER A 139 -43.85 -21.02 -32.72
C SER A 139 -45.29 -21.21 -32.25
N LEU A 140 -45.70 -20.55 -31.16
CA LEU A 140 -47.11 -20.51 -30.78
C LEU A 140 -47.90 -19.65 -31.78
N PRO A 141 -49.13 -20.04 -32.14
CA PRO A 141 -50.02 -19.20 -32.93
C PRO A 141 -50.22 -17.86 -32.23
N PRO A 142 -50.32 -16.73 -32.97
CA PRO A 142 -50.67 -15.45 -32.36
C PRO A 142 -51.99 -15.63 -31.61
N LEU A 143 -51.96 -15.45 -30.28
CA LEU A 143 -53.19 -15.40 -29.50
C LEU A 143 -54.00 -14.22 -30.02
N ASP A 144 -55.25 -14.49 -30.43
CA ASP A 144 -56.29 -13.47 -30.55
C ASP A 144 -56.46 -12.86 -29.15
N THR A 145 -55.73 -11.77 -28.91
CA THR A 145 -55.90 -10.98 -27.69
C THR A 145 -57.33 -10.41 -27.72
N PRO A 146 -58.19 -10.68 -26.72
CA PRO A 146 -59.30 -9.77 -26.49
C PRO A 146 -58.68 -8.40 -26.21
N ALA A 147 -59.22 -7.39 -26.88
CA ALA A 147 -58.75 -6.02 -26.91
C ALA A 147 -58.08 -5.58 -25.60
N SER A 148 -56.88 -4.99 -25.74
CA SER A 148 -56.22 -4.18 -24.71
C SER A 148 -57.26 -3.46 -23.85
N VAL A 149 -57.40 -3.88 -22.60
CA VAL A 149 -58.16 -3.10 -21.63
C VAL A 149 -57.30 -1.85 -21.38
N ASP A 150 -57.68 -0.75 -22.00
CA ASP A 150 -57.16 0.57 -21.69
C ASP A 150 -57.52 0.90 -20.23
N THR A 151 -56.65 0.52 -19.31
CA THR A 151 -56.63 1.05 -17.94
C THR A 151 -55.82 2.34 -17.89
N THR A 152 -56.02 3.23 -18.86
CA THR A 152 -55.52 4.60 -18.83
C THR A 152 -56.43 5.40 -17.91
N GLU A 153 -56.18 5.32 -16.59
CA GLU A 153 -56.63 6.38 -15.70
C GLU A 153 -55.96 7.69 -16.15
N PRO A 154 -56.72 8.73 -16.54
CA PRO A 154 -56.14 9.98 -17.02
C PRO A 154 -55.36 10.67 -15.89
N GLY A 155 -54.03 10.67 -15.99
CA GLY A 155 -53.14 11.40 -15.07
C GLY A 155 -51.97 10.60 -14.50
N LYS A 156 -51.94 9.27 -14.62
CA LYS A 156 -50.81 8.43 -14.14
C LYS A 156 -49.85 8.10 -15.27
N ARG A 157 -48.55 8.02 -14.96
CA ARG A 157 -47.53 7.76 -15.98
C ARG A 157 -47.60 6.29 -16.40
N PRO A 158 -47.34 5.95 -17.67
CA PRO A 158 -47.55 4.59 -18.19
C PRO A 158 -46.71 3.49 -17.52
N TRP A 159 -45.63 3.85 -16.82
CA TRP A 159 -44.80 2.93 -16.04
C TRP A 159 -45.32 2.66 -14.62
N GLU A 160 -46.32 3.41 -14.15
CA GLU A 160 -46.98 3.24 -12.85
C GLU A 160 -48.21 2.35 -12.93
N THR A 161 -48.80 2.20 -14.13
CA THR A 161 -50.07 1.49 -14.34
C THR A 161 -49.90 0.06 -14.82
N SER A 162 -48.74 -0.31 -15.38
CA SER A 162 -48.50 -1.66 -15.88
C SER A 162 -47.03 -2.08 -15.77
N LYS A 163 -46.81 -3.38 -15.47
CA LYS A 163 -45.48 -4.00 -15.45
C LYS A 163 -44.77 -3.89 -16.80
N THR A 164 -45.53 -3.97 -17.89
CA THR A 164 -45.04 -3.81 -19.26
C THR A 164 -44.59 -2.37 -19.53
N GLY A 165 -45.32 -1.37 -19.03
CA GLY A 165 -44.92 0.04 -19.09
C GLY A 165 -43.63 0.33 -18.31
N TYR A 166 -43.46 -0.28 -17.13
CA TYR A 166 -42.21 -0.18 -16.37
C TYR A 166 -41.02 -0.77 -17.13
N MET A 167 -41.18 -1.95 -17.74
CA MET A 167 -40.12 -2.60 -18.50
C MET A 167 -39.73 -1.77 -19.73
N ASN A 168 -40.70 -1.18 -20.44
CA ASN A 168 -40.44 -0.35 -21.60
C ASN A 168 -39.75 0.98 -21.23
N TRP A 169 -40.13 1.57 -20.09
CA TRP A 169 -39.45 2.74 -19.52
C TRP A 169 -38.01 2.43 -19.07
N ALA A 170 -37.80 1.30 -18.39
CA ALA A 170 -36.48 0.89 -17.91
C ALA A 170 -35.53 0.56 -19.08
N LEU A 171 -36.02 -0.14 -20.11
CA LEU A 171 -35.28 -0.37 -21.35
C LEU A 171 -34.93 0.94 -22.04
N GLY A 172 -35.89 1.87 -22.17
CA GLY A 172 -35.65 3.20 -22.71
C GLY A 172 -34.57 3.97 -21.95
N ARG A 173 -34.53 3.86 -20.62
CA ARG A 173 -33.50 4.50 -19.78
C ARG A 173 -32.12 3.86 -19.92
N LEU A 174 -32.05 2.57 -20.21
CA LEU A 174 -30.78 1.85 -20.40
C LEU A 174 -30.20 2.16 -21.79
N LEU A 175 -31.05 2.27 -22.81
CA LEU A 175 -30.69 2.71 -24.15
C LEU A 175 -30.23 4.17 -24.18
N THR A 176 -30.95 5.09 -23.50
CA THR A 176 -30.51 6.50 -23.41
C THR A 176 -29.25 6.64 -22.56
N LYS A 177 -29.08 5.83 -21.51
CA LYS A 177 -27.84 5.81 -20.72
C LYS A 177 -26.65 5.25 -21.49
N GLY A 178 -26.86 4.35 -22.46
CA GLY A 178 -25.83 3.91 -23.39
C GLY A 178 -25.49 4.97 -24.45
N ALA A 179 -26.45 5.79 -24.86
CA ALA A 179 -26.26 6.87 -25.84
C ALA A 179 -25.63 8.15 -25.24
N ASP A 180 -25.98 8.54 -24.01
CA ASP A 180 -25.39 9.70 -23.31
C ASP A 180 -23.98 9.42 -22.76
N GLN A 181 -23.51 8.16 -22.80
CA GLN A 181 -22.19 7.78 -22.30
C GLN A 181 -21.06 8.08 -23.31
N ASP A 182 -21.39 8.49 -24.53
CA ASP A 182 -20.41 8.75 -25.60
C ASP A 182 -20.01 10.23 -25.76
N GLU A 183 -20.67 11.20 -25.08
CA GLU A 183 -20.38 12.64 -25.31
C GLU A 183 -20.02 13.52 -24.09
N GLY A 184 -19.90 13.03 -22.85
CA GLY A 184 -19.56 13.97 -21.76
C GLY A 184 -19.03 13.46 -20.42
N ALA A 185 -19.18 12.18 -20.09
CA ALA A 185 -18.79 11.67 -18.76
C ALA A 185 -17.43 10.94 -18.74
N GLY A 186 -16.93 10.49 -19.89
CA GLY A 186 -15.66 9.77 -20.01
C GLY A 186 -14.42 10.65 -19.81
N HIS A 187 -14.44 11.90 -20.31
CA HIS A 187 -13.24 12.76 -20.31
C HIS A 187 -12.81 13.19 -18.90
N LEU A 188 -13.75 13.41 -17.97
CA LEU A 188 -13.42 13.84 -16.60
C LEU A 188 -12.89 12.70 -15.72
N ALA A 189 -13.33 11.47 -15.97
CA ALA A 189 -12.83 10.29 -15.25
C ALA A 189 -11.47 9.86 -15.80
N VAL A 190 -11.31 9.87 -17.13
CA VAL A 190 -10.05 9.55 -17.82
C VAL A 190 -9.01 10.66 -17.56
N ASP A 191 -9.35 11.95 -17.56
CA ASP A 191 -8.43 13.04 -17.18
C ASP A 191 -7.96 12.93 -15.73
N LYS A 192 -8.82 12.47 -14.81
CA LYS A 192 -8.41 12.24 -13.42
C LYS A 192 -7.50 11.00 -13.31
N LEU A 193 -7.69 10.01 -14.19
CA LEU A 193 -6.86 8.82 -14.28
C LEU A 193 -5.51 9.13 -14.97
N ASP A 194 -5.48 9.97 -16.01
CA ASP A 194 -4.28 10.46 -16.69
C ASP A 194 -3.49 11.45 -15.82
N LYS A 195 -4.19 12.29 -15.03
CA LYS A 195 -3.54 13.12 -13.99
C LYS A 195 -3.02 12.27 -12.84
N ALA A 196 -3.70 11.19 -12.45
CA ALA A 196 -3.17 10.25 -11.47
C ALA A 196 -2.02 9.40 -12.03
N ALA A 197 -2.05 9.06 -13.32
CA ALA A 197 -1.01 8.31 -14.03
C ALA A 197 0.23 9.16 -14.32
N SER A 198 0.10 10.46 -14.56
CA SER A 198 1.24 11.40 -14.64
C SER A 198 1.84 11.73 -13.27
N ILE A 199 1.09 11.58 -12.18
CA ILE A 199 1.62 11.63 -10.80
C ILE A 199 2.31 10.32 -10.41
N VAL A 200 1.89 9.19 -10.98
CA VAL A 200 2.61 7.91 -10.89
C VAL A 200 3.71 7.92 -11.96
N GLY A 201 4.85 8.51 -11.61
CA GLY A 201 6.04 8.64 -12.48
C GLY A 201 6.14 7.52 -13.50
N THR A 202 6.02 7.90 -14.77
CA THR A 202 5.97 7.01 -15.93
C THR A 202 7.12 6.01 -15.87
N SER A 203 6.90 4.79 -16.34
CA SER A 203 7.92 3.73 -16.38
C SER A 203 9.20 4.16 -17.11
N GLU A 204 9.11 5.15 -18.00
CA GLU A 204 10.25 5.78 -18.67
C GLU A 204 11.10 6.66 -17.74
N GLU A 205 10.50 7.35 -16.76
CA GLU A 205 11.25 8.12 -15.75
C GLU A 205 11.98 7.19 -14.77
N LEU A 206 11.35 6.08 -14.39
CA LEU A 206 12.01 5.02 -13.61
C LEU A 206 13.14 4.36 -14.39
N ARG A 207 12.96 4.14 -15.71
CA ARG A 207 14.01 3.60 -16.59
C ARG A 207 15.17 4.59 -16.75
N ARG A 208 14.91 5.87 -16.97
CA ARG A 208 15.95 6.91 -17.01
C ARG A 208 16.69 7.05 -15.68
N ALA A 209 15.99 6.93 -14.56
CA ALA A 209 16.62 6.92 -13.24
C ALA A 209 17.53 5.71 -13.07
N LEU A 210 17.09 4.51 -13.48
CA LEU A 210 17.91 3.29 -13.44
C LEU A 210 19.13 3.39 -14.36
N ASP A 211 18.97 3.88 -15.59
CA ASP A 211 20.07 4.09 -16.53
C ASP A 211 21.10 5.09 -15.97
N SER A 212 20.66 6.15 -15.29
CA SER A 212 21.56 7.11 -14.64
C SER A 212 22.36 6.49 -13.47
N VAL A 213 21.74 5.57 -12.73
CA VAL A 213 22.38 4.84 -11.63
C VAL A 213 23.39 3.83 -12.17
N GLU A 214 23.09 3.18 -13.29
CA GLU A 214 24.00 2.24 -13.94
C GLU A 214 25.24 2.94 -14.52
N VAL A 215 25.07 4.15 -15.07
CA VAL A 215 26.18 5.00 -15.51
C VAL A 215 27.06 5.44 -14.34
N LEU A 216 26.47 5.82 -13.21
CA LEU A 216 27.22 6.16 -12.00
C LEU A 216 27.97 4.96 -11.43
N LYS A 217 27.34 3.77 -11.43
CA LYS A 217 27.97 2.53 -11.00
C LYS A 217 29.17 2.18 -11.88
N ARG A 218 29.04 2.26 -13.21
CA ARG A 218 30.17 2.03 -14.13
C ARG A 218 31.30 3.04 -13.93
N ARG A 219 31.00 4.30 -13.60
CA ARG A 219 32.02 5.30 -13.26
C ARG A 219 32.75 4.99 -11.96
N LEU A 220 32.04 4.42 -10.99
CA LEU A 220 32.63 3.99 -9.72
C LEU A 220 33.50 2.73 -9.90
N ASP A 221 33.04 1.79 -10.73
CA ASP A 221 33.77 0.54 -11.03
C ASP A 221 35.00 0.77 -11.94
N HIS A 222 35.11 1.93 -12.62
CA HIS A 222 36.27 2.32 -13.45
C HIS A 222 37.07 3.47 -12.83
N ALA A 223 36.86 3.79 -11.54
CA ALA A 223 37.75 4.70 -10.84
C ALA A 223 39.14 4.02 -10.78
N PRO A 224 40.21 4.63 -11.34
CA PRO A 224 41.53 4.03 -11.29
C PRO A 224 41.96 3.88 -9.84
N GLU A 225 42.32 2.66 -9.44
CA GLU A 225 43.07 2.41 -8.21
C GLU A 225 44.25 3.37 -8.21
N ARG A 226 44.26 4.31 -7.26
CA ARG A 226 45.43 5.16 -7.01
C ARG A 226 46.52 4.22 -6.52
N ASP A 227 47.48 3.96 -7.40
CA ASP A 227 48.73 3.29 -7.08
C ASP A 227 49.36 3.93 -5.85
N ASP A 228 49.42 3.14 -4.80
CA ASP A 228 50.05 3.41 -3.52
C ASP A 228 51.57 3.18 -3.70
N ASP A 229 52.24 4.13 -4.34
CA ASP A 229 53.70 4.14 -4.49
C ASP A 229 54.31 5.22 -3.60
N SER A 230 54.42 4.90 -2.31
CA SER A 230 55.35 5.57 -1.40
C SER A 230 55.91 4.56 -0.38
N ARG A 231 56.62 3.56 -0.92
CA ARG A 231 57.42 2.62 -0.15
C ARG A 231 58.87 3.14 0.01
N MET A 232 59.12 3.68 1.21
CA MET A 232 60.37 3.62 1.97
C MET A 232 61.59 4.41 1.45
N ASP A 233 61.96 5.42 2.25
CA ASP A 233 63.35 5.81 2.52
C ASP A 233 64.20 4.58 2.90
N GLU A 234 65.47 4.53 2.44
CA GLU A 234 66.64 4.17 3.27
C GLU A 234 67.97 4.39 2.48
N SER A 235 68.64 5.52 2.79
CA SER A 235 70.08 5.78 3.11
C SER A 235 71.22 4.95 2.47
N PRO A 236 72.49 5.43 2.41
CA PRO A 236 73.12 6.53 3.16
C PRO A 236 73.83 7.63 2.35
#